data_AF-A0A497NCW2-F1
#
_entry.id   AF-A0A497NCW2-F1
#
_cell.length_a   1.000
_cell.length_b   1.000
_cell.length_c   1.000
_cell.angle_alpha   90.00
_cell.angle_beta   90.00
_cell.angle_gamma   90.00
#
_symmetry.space_group_name_H-M   'P 1'
#
loop_
_entity.id
_entity.type
_entity.pdbx_description
1 polymer ?
#
loop_
_entity_poly.entity_id
_entity_poly.type
_entity_poly.pdbx_seq_one_letter_code
_entity_poly.pdbx_strand_id
1 'polypeptide(L)' 'MRAREACAVITMTATCLATNYALVWLPNIKLMDFLVFATGLLFGPIAGASVGVLTWLIYGTINPYG' A
#
# COMPACT_ATOMS: atom_id res chain seq x y z
N MET A 1 0.88 -18.17 3.37
CA MET A 1 0.88 -17.48 2.07
C MET A 1 1.66 -18.31 1.06
N ARG A 2 1.12 -18.46 -0.15
CA ARG A 2 1.86 -19.02 -1.29
C ARG A 2 2.75 -17.93 -1.90
N ALA A 3 3.80 -18.31 -2.63
CA ALA A 3 4.74 -17.36 -3.25
C ALA A 3 4.04 -16.29 -4.12
N ARG A 4 3.01 -16.69 -4.87
CA ARG A 4 2.20 -15.77 -5.70
C ARG A 4 1.50 -14.67 -4.88
N GLU A 5 0.96 -15.02 -3.72
CA GLU A 5 0.28 -14.06 -2.83
C GLU A 5 1.29 -13.08 -2.24
N ALA A 6 2.47 -13.58 -1.83
CA ALA A 6 3.55 -12.72 -1.35
C ALA A 6 4.01 -11.73 -2.43
N CYS A 7 4.17 -12.18 -3.68
CA CYS A 7 4.48 -11.28 -4.80
C CYS A 7 3.39 -10.23 -5.00
N ALA A 8 2.10 -10.60 -4.90
CA ALA A 8 1.00 -9.64 -5.01
C ALA A 8 1.07 -8.59 -3.89
N VAL A 9 1.32 -9.00 -2.65
CA VAL A 9 1.49 -8.10 -1.49
C VAL A 9 2.65 -7.13 -1.72
N ILE A 10 3.82 -7.63 -2.16
CA ILE A 10 5.00 -6.80 -2.40
C ILE A 10 4.72 -5.77 -3.51
N THR A 11 4.17 -6.19 -4.65
CA THR A 11 3.87 -5.31 -5.78
C THR A 11 2.81 -4.26 -5.42
N MET A 12 1.77 -4.65 -4.67
CA MET A 12 0.74 -3.71 -4.22
C MET A 12 1.28 -2.71 -3.19
N THR A 13 2.15 -3.15 -2.28
CA THR A 13 2.85 -2.27 -1.33
C THR A 13 3.73 -1.26 -2.07
N ALA A 14 4.51 -1.71 -3.05
CA ALA A 14 5.34 -0.83 -3.86
C ALA A 14 4.51 0.20 -4.64
N THR A 15 3.36 -0.23 -5.20
CA THR A 15 2.41 0.67 -5.88
C THR A 15 1.80 1.69 -4.92
N CYS A 16 1.42 1.29 -3.71
CA CYS A 16 0.94 2.21 -2.69
C CYS A 16 2.00 3.26 -2.35
N LEU A 17 3.25 2.86 -2.14
CA LEU A 17 4.34 3.79 -1.86
C LEU A 17 4.60 4.74 -3.03
N ALA A 18 4.74 4.20 -4.24
CA ALA A 18 4.97 4.99 -5.44
C ALA A 18 3.88 6.04 -5.66
N THR A 19 2.60 5.66 -5.49
CA THR A 19 1.49 6.61 -5.62
C THR A 19 1.47 7.64 -4.51
N ASN A 20 1.73 7.27 -3.25
CA ASN A 20 1.79 8.25 -2.15
C ASN A 20 2.92 9.28 -2.38
N TYR A 21 4.12 8.84 -2.78
CA TYR A 21 5.22 9.76 -3.05
C TYR A 21 5.01 10.58 -4.32
N ALA A 22 4.42 10.01 -5.38
CA ALA A 22 4.14 10.74 -6.62
C ALA A 22 3.06 11.82 -6.42
N LEU A 23 2.04 11.52 -5.61
CA LEU A 23 0.92 12.42 -5.33
C LEU A 23 1.17 13.34 -4.13
N VAL A 24 2.37 13.32 -3.55
CA VAL A 24 2.70 14.09 -2.34
C VAL A 24 2.44 15.60 -2.49
N TRP A 25 2.56 16.12 -3.72
CA TRP A 25 2.32 17.53 -4.06
C TRP A 25 0.84 17.90 -4.20
N LEU A 26 -0.06 16.91 -4.31
CA LEU A 26 -1.49 17.10 -4.47
C LEU A 26 -2.18 16.94 -3.10
N PRO A 27 -2.64 18.04 -2.48
CA PRO A 27 -3.27 17.97 -1.17
C PRO A 27 -4.57 17.14 -1.23
N ASN A 28 -4.77 16.28 -0.24
CA ASN A 28 -5.95 15.40 -0.08
C ASN A 28 -6.14 14.33 -1.18
N ILE A 29 -5.17 14.10 -2.07
CA ILE A 29 -5.24 13.00 -3.03
C ILE A 29 -4.35 11.85 -2.56
N LYS A 30 -4.96 10.77 -2.08
CA LYS A 30 -4.26 9.56 -1.64
C LYS A 30 -4.98 8.30 -2.11
N LEU A 31 -4.29 7.48 -2.90
CA LEU A 31 -4.83 6.21 -3.44
C LEU A 31 -4.60 5.00 -2.53
N MET A 32 -3.89 5.20 -1.41
CA MET A 32 -3.49 4.13 -0.48
C MET A 32 -4.66 3.24 -0.06
N ASP A 33 -5.72 3.83 0.50
CA ASP A 33 -6.83 3.07 1.08
C ASP A 33 -7.55 2.27 0.00
N PHE A 34 -7.77 2.87 -1.17
CA PHE A 34 -8.35 2.19 -2.32
C PHE A 34 -7.53 0.97 -2.73
N LEU A 35 -6.20 1.10 -2.83
CA LEU A 35 -5.31 0.00 -3.23
C LEU A 35 -5.22 -1.09 -2.15
N VAL A 36 -5.22 -0.72 -0.87
CA VAL A 36 -5.24 -1.66 0.26
C VAL A 36 -6.53 -2.47 0.26
N PHE A 37 -7.69 -1.81 0.11
CA PHE A 37 -8.97 -2.49 0.05
C PHE A 37 -9.14 -3.32 -1.23
N ALA A 38 -8.68 -2.83 -2.38
CA ALA A 38 -8.66 -3.61 -3.62
C ALA A 38 -7.82 -4.88 -3.48
N THR A 39 -6.67 -4.80 -2.80
CA THR A 39 -5.86 -5.97 -2.48
C THR A 39 -6.61 -6.93 -1.57
N GLY A 40 -7.27 -6.42 -0.53
CA GLY A 40 -8.10 -7.21 0.38
C GLY A 40 -9.24 -7.93 -0.33
N LEU A 41 -9.87 -7.26 -1.32
CA LEU A 41 -10.95 -7.81 -2.13
C LEU A 41 -10.46 -8.90 -3.10
N LEU A 42 -9.30 -8.71 -3.73
CA LEU A 42 -8.77 -9.61 -4.77
C LEU A 42 -7.99 -10.81 -4.21
N PHE A 43 -7.23 -10.60 -3.14
CA PHE A 43 -6.29 -11.58 -2.58
C PHE A 43 -6.63 -12.00 -1.14
N GLY A 44 -7.73 -11.48 -0.60
CA GLY A 44 -8.25 -11.80 0.71
C GLY A 44 -7.79 -10.84 1.82
N PRO A 45 -8.47 -10.88 2.98
CA PRO A 45 -8.30 -9.87 4.04
C PRO A 45 -6.89 -9.84 4.63
N ILE A 46 -6.21 -10.99 4.72
CA ILE A 46 -4.82 -11.06 5.23
C ILE A 46 -3.85 -10.34 4.29
N ALA A 47 -4.03 -10.48 2.97
CA ALA A 47 -3.19 -9.81 1.98
C ALA A 47 -3.40 -8.29 2.04
N GLY A 48 -4.66 -7.83 2.07
CA GLY A 48 -4.98 -6.41 2.25
C GLY A 48 -4.38 -5.83 3.54
N ALA A 49 -4.58 -6.50 4.67
CA ALA A 49 -4.00 -6.09 5.94
C ALA A 49 -2.47 -5.99 5.88
N SER A 50 -1.81 -6.97 5.26
CA SER A 50 -0.34 -6.95 5.10
C SER A 50 0.15 -5.77 4.25
N VAL A 51 -0.52 -5.45 3.15
CA VAL A 51 -0.19 -4.28 2.32
C VAL A 51 -0.40 -2.98 3.10
N GLY A 52 -1.49 -2.86 3.84
CA GLY A 52 -1.79 -1.70 4.66
C GLY A 52 -0.72 -1.47 5.74
N VAL A 53 -0.38 -2.52 6.50
CA VAL A 53 0.65 -2.46 7.55
C VAL A 53 2.01 -2.12 6.97
N LEU A 54 2.44 -2.77 5.88
CA LEU A 54 3.74 -2.50 5.25
C LEU A 54 3.82 -1.09 4.69
N THR A 55 2.77 -0.64 4.00
CA THR A 55 2.71 0.72 3.45
C THR A 55 2.74 1.74 4.58
N TRP A 56 1.97 1.55 5.65
CA TRP A 56 1.96 2.46 6.79
C TRP A 56 3.31 2.48 7.51
N LEU A 57 3.96 1.33 7.70
CA LEU A 57 5.27 1.26 8.34
C LEU A 57 6.32 2.02 7.53
N ILE A 58 6.35 1.84 6.21
CA ILE A 58 7.35 2.51 5.35
C ILE A 58 6.99 3.98 5.15
N TYR A 59 5.79 4.26 4.67
CA TYR A 59 5.39 5.63 4.37
C TYR A 59 5.26 6.48 5.64
N GLY A 60 4.78 5.91 6.75
CA GLY A 60 4.65 6.61 8.02
C GLY A 60 5.97 6.82 8.76
N THR A 61 7.05 6.12 8.41
CA THR A 61 8.40 6.40 8.94
C THR A 61 9.23 7.27 8.01
N ILE A 62 9.00 7.17 6.70
CA ILE A 62 9.72 7.89 5.65
C ILE A 62 8.77 8.83 4.91
N ASN A 63 7.97 9.60 5.63
CA ASN A 63 7.11 10.63 5.05
C ASN A 63 7.90 11.95 4.96
N PRO A 64 7.95 12.65 3.81
CA PRO A 64 8.58 13.96 3.74
C PRO A 64 7.93 15.03 4.65
N TYR A 65 6.69 14.80 5.10
CA TYR A 65 5.97 15.72 5.99
C TYR A 65 6.01 15.35 7.47
N GLY A 66 6.76 14.31 7.86
CA GLY A 66 6.69 13.73 9.20
C GLY A 66 5.66 12.62 9.26
#